data_AF-A0A821BX98-F1
#
_entry.id   AF-A0A821BX98-F1
#
_cell.length_a   1.000
_cell.length_b   1.000
_cell.length_c   1.000
_cell.angle_alpha   90.00
_cell.angle_beta   90.00
_cell.angle_gamma   90.00
#
_symmetry.space_group_name_H-M   'P 1'
#
loop_
_entity.id
_entity.type
_entity.pdbx_description
1 polymer ?
#
loop_
_entity_poly.entity_id
_entity_poly.type
_entity_poly.pdbx_seq_one_letter_code
_entity_poly.pdbx_strand_id
1 'polypeptide(L)'
;MYADRPIPKELHSNKILWVKYTYLGDIKYASCTYRLFKNKSIEDLTTFDNKYGALVTYITPITNYEHELQFDQSITLKLRGQPQYLNAELIKMLRISRYSENFKIDPVTDEKEISDLTTQH
;
A
#
# COMPACT_ATOMS: atom_id res chain seq x y z
N MET A 1 8.94 -6.12 32.44
CA MET A 1 8.60 -5.27 33.60
C MET A 1 8.40 -3.85 33.11
N TYR A 2 7.17 -3.43 32.87
CA TYR A 2 6.81 -2.01 32.85
C TYR A 2 5.36 -1.89 33.27
N ALA A 3 5.14 -1.10 34.33
CA ALA A 3 3.90 -0.47 34.80
C ALA A 3 3.53 -0.76 36.27
N ASP A 4 4.48 -0.60 37.20
CA ASP A 4 4.18 -0.47 38.64
C ASP A 4 4.19 1.00 39.12
N ARG A 5 4.25 1.97 38.19
CA ARG A 5 4.17 3.38 38.58
C ARG A 5 2.71 3.83 38.55
N PRO A 6 2.17 4.34 39.67
CA PRO A 6 0.81 4.83 39.71
C PRO A 6 0.65 5.98 38.71
N ILE A 7 -0.49 6.00 38.02
CA ILE A 7 -0.84 7.05 37.08
C ILE A 7 -0.87 8.39 37.86
N PRO A 8 -0.10 9.40 37.43
CA PRO A 8 -0.07 10.70 38.09
C PRO A 8 -1.47 11.32 38.16
N LYS A 9 -1.81 11.89 39.32
CA LYS A 9 -3.15 12.43 39.61
C LYS A 9 -3.58 13.52 38.61
N GLU A 10 -2.63 14.19 37.95
CA GLU A 10 -2.93 15.22 36.95
C GLU A 10 -3.59 14.67 35.68
N LEU A 11 -3.36 13.39 35.35
CA LEU A 11 -3.99 12.70 34.21
C LEU A 11 -5.44 12.26 34.49
N HIS A 12 -5.86 12.24 35.77
CA HIS A 12 -7.23 11.89 36.14
C HIS A 12 -8.21 13.05 35.94
N SER A 13 -7.71 14.29 35.98
CA SER A 13 -8.47 15.45 35.50
C SER A 13 -8.22 15.58 34.01
N ASN A 14 -9.25 15.38 33.20
CA ASN A 14 -9.26 15.52 31.74
C ASN A 14 -8.96 16.95 31.23
N LYS A 15 -8.13 17.73 31.94
CA LYS A 15 -7.39 18.85 31.37
C LYS A 15 -6.29 18.25 30.53
N ILE A 16 -6.65 17.95 29.29
CA ILE A 16 -5.70 17.88 28.19
C ILE A 16 -4.68 18.97 28.44
N LEU A 17 -3.42 18.58 28.66
CA LEU A 17 -2.27 19.44 28.52
C LEU A 17 -2.24 19.88 27.05
N TRP A 18 -3.13 20.81 26.70
CA TRP A 18 -2.84 21.82 25.70
C TRP A 18 -1.74 22.65 26.36
N VAL A 19 -0.53 22.09 26.35
CA VAL A 19 0.68 22.89 26.44
C VAL A 19 0.40 24.03 25.49
N LYS A 20 0.43 25.23 26.06
CA LYS A 20 0.25 26.50 25.37
C LYS A 20 1.37 26.58 24.32
N TYR A 21 1.14 25.94 23.17
CA TYR A 21 2.04 25.89 22.04
C TYR A 21 1.92 27.22 21.32
N THR A 22 2.43 28.27 21.94
CA THR A 22 2.62 29.57 21.27
C THR A 22 3.83 29.53 20.31
N TYR A 23 4.41 28.34 20.02
CA TYR A 23 5.64 28.16 19.24
C TYR A 23 5.67 26.92 18.33
N LEU A 24 4.53 26.28 18.08
CA LEU A 24 4.42 25.37 16.94
C LEU A 24 3.65 26.16 15.88
N GLY A 25 4.25 26.41 14.71
CA GLY A 25 3.58 27.10 13.60
C GLY A 25 2.35 26.33 13.07
N ASP A 26 2.08 26.43 11.78
CA ASP A 26 0.91 25.78 11.15
C ASP A 26 1.06 24.24 11.07
N ILE A 27 0.94 23.54 12.20
CA ILE A 27 0.94 22.07 12.25
C ILE A 27 -0.47 21.55 11.98
N LYS A 28 -0.58 20.67 10.99
CA LYS A 28 -1.81 19.93 10.66
C LYS A 28 -1.68 18.48 11.12
N TYR A 29 -2.68 18.00 11.84
CA TYR A 29 -2.78 16.60 12.25
C TYR A 29 -3.60 15.80 11.24
N ALA A 30 -3.18 14.56 10.95
CA ALA A 30 -3.88 13.66 10.06
C ALA A 30 -4.00 12.26 10.69
N SER A 31 -5.11 11.59 10.39
CA SER A 31 -5.29 10.15 10.66
C SER A 31 -5.15 9.41 9.34
N CYS A 32 -4.15 8.53 9.26
CA CYS A 32 -3.77 7.84 8.03
C CYS A 32 -3.82 6.34 8.25
N THR A 33 -4.34 5.61 7.26
CA THR A 33 -4.27 4.14 7.22
C THR A 33 -3.23 3.74 6.18
N TYR A 34 -2.21 3.01 6.59
CA TYR A 34 -1.14 2.52 5.71
C TYR A 34 -1.21 1.00 5.56
N ARG A 35 -0.86 0.49 4.39
CA ARG A 35 -0.64 -0.94 4.14
C ARG A 35 0.86 -1.17 4.04
N LEU A 36 1.42 -1.92 4.98
CA LEU A 36 2.84 -2.24 5.02
C LEU A 36 3.01 -3.73 4.73
N PHE A 37 3.67 -4.05 3.61
CA PHE A 37 3.94 -5.43 3.22
C PHE A 37 5.31 -5.86 3.71
N LYS A 38 5.37 -7.02 4.38
CA LYS A 38 6.64 -7.60 4.83
C LYS A 38 7.28 -8.36 3.68
N ASN A 39 8.45 -7.90 3.23
CA ASN A 39 9.28 -8.63 2.28
C ASN A 39 10.46 -9.28 3.01
N LYS A 40 10.73 -10.57 2.76
CA LYS A 40 11.78 -11.34 3.43
C LYS A 40 13.00 -11.43 2.49
N SER A 41 13.88 -10.43 2.59
CA SER A 41 15.21 -10.34 1.94
C SER A 41 15.29 -9.47 0.69
N ILE A 42 16.49 -8.88 0.52
CA ILE A 42 16.94 -8.15 -0.66
C ILE A 42 17.18 -9.10 -1.85
N GLU A 43 17.35 -10.40 -1.61
CA GLU A 43 17.62 -11.41 -2.63
C GLU A 43 16.35 -11.82 -3.41
N ASP A 44 15.18 -11.75 -2.77
CA ASP A 44 13.87 -11.89 -3.45
C ASP A 44 13.56 -10.71 -4.40
N LEU A 45 14.40 -9.66 -4.43
CA LEU A 45 14.25 -8.54 -5.35
C LEU A 45 14.77 -8.84 -6.76
N THR A 46 15.62 -9.86 -6.93
CA THR A 46 16.29 -10.20 -8.21
C THR A 46 15.68 -11.41 -8.92
N THR A 47 14.81 -12.19 -8.25
CA THR A 47 14.20 -13.41 -8.81
C THR A 47 12.93 -13.16 -9.62
N PHE A 48 12.28 -12.00 -9.47
CA PHE A 48 11.14 -11.64 -10.30
C PHE A 48 11.58 -10.81 -11.51
N ASP A 49 11.34 -11.35 -12.70
CA ASP A 49 11.68 -10.77 -14.02
C ASP A 49 10.92 -9.46 -14.36
N ASN A 50 10.32 -8.81 -13.36
CA ASN A 50 9.56 -7.58 -13.50
C ASN A 50 10.44 -6.36 -13.24
N LYS A 51 11.61 -6.28 -13.88
CA LYS A 51 12.49 -5.10 -13.79
C LYS A 51 11.72 -3.80 -14.06
N TYR A 52 10.72 -3.90 -14.93
CA TYR A 52 9.94 -2.81 -15.48
C TYR A 52 8.48 -2.79 -15.03
N GLY A 53 8.04 -3.67 -14.12
CA GLY A 53 6.63 -3.81 -13.74
C GLY A 53 5.88 -4.86 -14.57
N ALA A 54 4.55 -4.83 -14.53
CA ALA A 54 3.70 -5.79 -15.22
C ALA A 54 2.28 -5.23 -15.46
N LEU A 55 1.58 -5.79 -16.45
CA LEU A 55 0.15 -5.62 -16.62
C LEU A 55 -0.59 -6.56 -15.67
N VAL A 56 -1.53 -6.02 -14.90
CA VAL A 56 -2.28 -6.76 -13.88
C VAL A 56 -3.75 -6.78 -14.21
N THR A 57 -4.34 -7.98 -14.17
CA THR A 57 -5.79 -8.17 -14.27
C THR A 57 -6.30 -8.83 -13.00
N TYR A 58 -7.32 -8.25 -12.37
CA TYR A 58 -8.04 -8.87 -11.25
C TYR A 58 -8.96 -9.96 -11.81
N ILE A 59 -8.74 -11.24 -11.50
CA ILE A 59 -9.41 -12.36 -12.19
C ILE A 59 -10.37 -13.16 -11.29
N THR A 60 -10.07 -13.24 -10.00
CA THR A 60 -10.83 -14.05 -9.04
C THR A 60 -11.29 -13.17 -7.89
N PRO A 61 -12.59 -13.11 -7.56
CA PRO A 61 -13.09 -12.21 -6.52
C PRO A 61 -12.52 -12.56 -5.15
N ILE A 62 -12.19 -11.52 -4.39
CA ILE A 62 -11.92 -11.55 -2.95
C ILE A 62 -13.25 -11.25 -2.25
N THR A 63 -13.55 -11.95 -1.16
CA THR A 63 -14.76 -11.70 -0.36
C THR A 63 -14.88 -10.23 0.05
N ASN A 64 -16.06 -9.64 -0.17
CA ASN A 64 -16.39 -8.22 -0.01
C ASN A 64 -15.78 -7.26 -1.06
N TYR A 65 -15.11 -7.79 -2.08
CA TYR A 65 -14.52 -7.04 -3.20
C TYR A 65 -14.84 -7.71 -4.54
N GLU A 66 -16.06 -8.18 -4.70
CA GLU A 66 -16.50 -9.00 -5.83
C GLU A 66 -16.55 -8.26 -7.17
N HIS A 67 -16.44 -6.93 -7.17
CA HIS A 67 -16.50 -6.11 -8.38
C HIS A 67 -15.23 -5.31 -8.65
N GLU A 68 -14.61 -4.79 -7.59
CA GLU A 68 -13.36 -4.05 -7.68
C GLU A 68 -12.62 -4.11 -6.35
N LEU A 69 -11.30 -3.96 -6.43
CA LEU A 69 -10.43 -3.82 -5.28
C LEU A 69 -9.76 -2.45 -5.33
N GLN A 70 -10.12 -1.59 -4.38
CA GLN A 70 -9.34 -0.38 -4.11
C GLN A 70 -8.07 -0.79 -3.36
N PHE A 71 -6.94 -0.83 -4.08
CA PHE A 71 -5.66 -1.27 -3.54
C PHE A 71 -4.97 -0.17 -2.72
N ASP A 72 -5.08 1.08 -3.16
CA ASP A 72 -4.68 2.27 -2.39
C ASP A 72 -5.51 3.48 -2.84
N GLN A 73 -5.08 4.70 -2.48
CA GLN A 73 -5.80 5.93 -2.85
C GLN A 73 -5.84 6.19 -4.36
N SER A 74 -4.86 5.67 -5.12
CA SER A 74 -4.68 5.91 -6.54
C SER A 74 -5.04 4.71 -7.42
N ILE A 75 -5.08 3.50 -6.86
CA ILE A 75 -5.18 2.25 -7.61
C ILE A 75 -6.48 1.53 -7.26
N THR A 76 -7.33 1.36 -8.27
CA THR A 76 -8.54 0.54 -8.18
C THR A 76 -8.54 -0.47 -9.32
N LEU A 77 -8.55 -1.75 -8.98
CA LEU A 77 -8.50 -2.86 -9.93
C LEU A 77 -9.90 -3.46 -10.08
N LYS A 78 -10.48 -3.39 -11.27
CA LYS A 78 -11.83 -3.93 -11.56
C LYS A 78 -11.78 -5.42 -11.90
N LEU A 79 -12.70 -6.20 -11.35
CA LEU A 79 -12.76 -7.64 -11.57
C LEU A 79 -13.03 -7.91 -13.05
N ARG A 80 -12.15 -8.72 -13.66
CA ARG A 80 -12.11 -9.04 -15.09
C ARG A 80 -12.12 -7.78 -15.96
N GLY A 81 -11.57 -6.68 -15.44
CA GLY A 81 -11.38 -5.43 -16.15
C GLY A 81 -10.22 -5.48 -17.13
N GLN A 82 -9.93 -4.33 -17.73
CA GLN A 82 -8.76 -4.17 -18.59
C GLN A 82 -7.47 -4.33 -17.77
N PRO A 83 -6.40 -4.92 -18.35
CA PRO A 83 -5.11 -5.00 -17.69
C PRO A 83 -4.59 -3.59 -17.35
N GLN A 84 -4.17 -3.39 -16.11
CA GLN A 84 -3.61 -2.12 -15.64
C GLN A 84 -2.11 -2.28 -15.38
N TYR A 85 -1.30 -1.36 -15.90
CA TYR A 85 0.13 -1.35 -15.62
C TYR A 85 0.39 -0.98 -14.16
N LEU A 86 1.15 -1.82 -13.46
CA LEU A 86 1.66 -1.54 -12.12
C LEU A 86 3.18 -1.64 -12.11
N ASN A 87 3.81 -0.78 -11.31
CA ASN A 87 5.26 -0.76 -11.16
C ASN A 87 5.79 -2.05 -10.49
N ALA A 88 7.10 -2.28 -10.63
CA ALA A 88 7.75 -3.47 -10.11
C ALA A 88 7.51 -3.72 -8.60
N GLU A 89 7.42 -2.67 -7.79
CA GLU A 89 7.25 -2.79 -6.35
C GLU A 89 5.85 -3.31 -5.99
N LEU A 90 4.81 -2.76 -6.60
CA LEU A 90 3.43 -3.20 -6.40
C LEU A 90 3.23 -4.63 -6.90
N ILE A 91 3.85 -4.99 -8.04
CA ILE A 91 3.83 -6.37 -8.54
C ILE A 91 4.44 -7.33 -7.53
N LYS A 92 5.56 -6.96 -6.93
CA LYS A 92 6.20 -7.75 -5.86
C LYS A 92 5.24 -7.93 -4.69
N MET A 93 4.59 -6.86 -4.23
CA MET A 93 3.61 -6.92 -3.14
C MET A 93 2.46 -7.88 -3.47
N LEU A 94 1.89 -7.79 -4.68
CA LEU A 94 0.79 -8.67 -5.09
C LEU A 94 1.22 -10.14 -5.09
N ARG A 95 2.39 -10.45 -5.65
CA ARG A 95 2.90 -11.83 -5.75
C ARG A 95 3.21 -12.49 -4.41
N ILE A 96 3.77 -11.74 -3.45
CA ILE A 96 4.14 -12.29 -2.13
C ILE A 96 2.98 -12.28 -1.13
N SER A 97 1.90 -11.56 -1.44
CA SER A 97 0.75 -11.45 -0.56
C SER A 97 -0.24 -12.60 -0.76
N ARG A 98 -1.20 -12.69 0.15
CA ARG A 98 -2.37 -13.58 0.03
C ARG A 98 -3.23 -13.33 -1.21
N TYR A 99 -3.01 -12.22 -1.93
CA TYR A 99 -3.82 -11.86 -3.09
C TYR A 99 -3.26 -12.41 -4.40
N SER A 100 -2.12 -13.09 -4.38
CA SER A 100 -1.41 -13.53 -5.59
C SER A 100 -2.30 -14.36 -6.53
N GLU A 101 -3.14 -15.23 -6.00
CA GLU A 101 -4.07 -16.09 -6.75
C GLU A 101 -5.25 -15.32 -7.37
N ASN A 102 -5.48 -14.08 -6.93
CA ASN A 102 -6.57 -13.24 -7.41
C ASN A 102 -6.18 -12.44 -8.66
N PHE A 103 -4.90 -12.42 -9.05
CA PHE A 103 -4.39 -11.60 -10.14
C PHE A 103 -3.69 -12.42 -11.22
N LYS A 104 -3.98 -12.08 -12.48
CA LYS A 104 -3.12 -12.43 -13.61
C LYS A 104 -2.09 -11.32 -13.77
N ILE A 105 -0.81 -11.70 -13.83
CA ILE A 105 0.32 -10.76 -13.90
C ILE A 105 1.15 -11.12 -15.13
N ASP A 106 1.11 -10.25 -16.14
CA ASP A 106 1.84 -10.37 -17.39
C ASP A 106 3.04 -9.40 -17.38
N PRO A 107 4.28 -9.89 -17.19
CA PRO A 107 5.48 -9.04 -17.10
C PRO A 107 5.69 -8.16 -18.32
N VAL A 108 6.18 -6.94 -18.12
CA VAL A 108 6.64 -6.06 -19.21
C VAL A 108 8.14 -6.27 -19.41
N THR A 109 8.54 -6.64 -20.63
CA THR A 109 9.94 -7.01 -20.93
C THR A 109 10.74 -5.90 -21.62
N ASP A 110 10.08 -4.90 -22.21
CA ASP A 110 10.75 -3.79 -22.92
C ASP A 110 10.49 -2.44 -22.23
N GLU A 111 11.56 -1.65 -22.11
CA GLU A 111 11.54 -0.31 -21.51
C GLU A 111 10.74 0.69 -22.37
N LYS A 112 10.65 0.47 -23.69
CA LYS A 112 9.82 1.27 -24.60
C LYS A 112 8.33 1.07 -24.38
N GLU A 113 7.90 -0.12 -23.96
CA GLU A 113 6.49 -0.39 -23.67
C GLU A 113 6.02 0.41 -22.45
N ILE A 114 6.92 0.75 -21.52
CA ILE A 114 6.60 1.54 -20.33
C ILE A 114 6.22 2.98 -20.68
N SER A 115 6.95 3.63 -21.60
CA SER A 115 6.64 5.01 -21.99
C SER A 115 5.24 5.12 -22.59
N ASP A 116 4.81 4.11 -23.33
CA ASP A 116 3.48 4.09 -23.94
C ASP A 116 2.39 3.80 -22.90
N LEU A 117 2.68 2.97 -21.90
CA LEU A 117 1.74 2.58 -20.83
C LEU A 117 1.58 3.64 -19.73
N THR A 118 2.62 4.43 -19.46
CA THR A 118 2.61 5.49 -18.42
C THR A 118 2.04 6.81 -18.91
N THR A 119 1.95 7.03 -20.22
CA THR A 119 1.42 8.27 -20.82
C THR A 119 -0.12 8.29 -20.93
N GLN A 120 -0.79 7.16 -20.65
CA GLN A 120 -2.25 7.02 -20.78
C GLN A 120 -3.07 7.34 -19.50
N HIS A 121 -2.46 7.89 -18.45
CA HIS A 121 -3.14 8.18 -17.18
C HIS A 121 -2.97 9.62 -16.67
#